data_AF-A0A1R2BRR4-F1
#
_entry.id   AF-A0A1R2BRR4-F1
#
_cell.length_a   1.000
_cell.length_b   1.000
_cell.length_c   1.000
_cell.angle_alpha   90.00
_cell.angle_beta   90.00
_cell.angle_gamma   90.00
#
_symmetry.space_group_name_H-M   'P 1'
#
loop_
_entity.id
_entity.type
_entity.pdbx_description
1 polymer ?
#
loop_
_entity_poly.entity_id
_entity_poly.type
_entity_poly.pdbx_seq_one_letter_code
_entity_poly.pdbx_strand_id
1 'polypeptide(L)'
;MWCSGTKKTNEGDVIREHIQHVFKLNTIKPRINTNPPKSMMHLKNKLKAETLKFETNFLIQTENQKLLQKMYEIDSRPQTSKKLLRSSSYKSLNRGSRIQSLEKITEENQGLLSRLQKTKSSYSIKKWIKQHEFSQYISSKLSENSRRVPRMAGASLNYTMNVTGTSNSRPGTSSEKNLRPSTAGKRFYHPGLL
;
A
#
# COMPACT_ATOMS: atom_id res chain seq x y z
N MET A 1 18.28 -81.96 76.92
CA MET A 1 17.22 -80.98 77.25
C MET A 1 17.39 -79.76 76.36
N TRP A 2 16.45 -79.52 75.46
CA TRP A 2 16.41 -78.33 74.61
C TRP A 2 15.58 -77.27 75.35
N CYS A 3 16.21 -76.17 75.79
CA CYS A 3 15.47 -75.02 76.28
C CYS A 3 15.23 -74.07 75.10
N SER A 4 14.05 -74.17 74.50
CA SER A 4 13.54 -73.22 73.52
C SER A 4 13.30 -71.87 74.19
N GLY A 5 14.29 -70.98 74.11
CA GLY A 5 14.16 -69.58 74.52
C GLY A 5 13.17 -68.87 73.60
N THR A 6 11.92 -68.76 74.04
CA THR A 6 10.87 -68.02 73.36
C THR A 6 11.29 -66.56 73.19
N LYS A 7 11.41 -66.14 71.93
CA LYS A 7 11.55 -64.74 71.53
C LYS A 7 10.27 -63.99 71.91
N LYS A 8 10.21 -63.42 73.10
CA LYS A 8 9.33 -62.29 73.41
C LYS A 8 10.21 -61.06 73.48
N THR A 9 10.57 -60.52 72.32
CA THR A 9 11.00 -59.11 72.26
C THR A 9 9.78 -58.31 72.67
N ASN A 10 9.80 -57.82 73.91
CA ASN A 10 8.78 -56.95 74.45
C ASN A 10 8.66 -55.77 73.49
N GLU A 11 7.49 -55.52 72.90
CA GLU A 11 7.29 -54.40 71.96
C GLU A 11 7.79 -53.07 72.56
N GLY A 12 7.71 -52.94 73.89
CA GLY A 12 8.28 -51.83 74.66
C GLY A 12 9.80 -51.66 74.53
N ASP A 13 10.57 -52.73 74.35
CA ASP A 13 12.03 -52.64 74.17
C ASP A 13 12.36 -52.12 72.77
N VAL A 14 11.62 -52.55 71.75
CA VAL A 14 11.75 -52.03 70.38
C VAL A 14 11.40 -50.54 70.34
N ILE A 15 10.34 -50.14 71.05
CA ILE A 15 9.95 -48.72 71.18
C ILE A 15 11.04 -47.92 71.90
N ARG A 16 11.64 -48.45 72.98
CA ARG A 16 12.73 -47.77 73.70
C ARG A 16 13.97 -47.58 72.84
N GLU A 17 14.40 -48.63 72.14
CA GLU A 17 15.55 -48.55 71.22
C GLU A 17 15.26 -47.56 70.08
N HIS A 18 14.03 -47.54 69.57
CA HIS A 18 13.62 -46.57 68.56
C HIS A 18 13.68 -45.13 69.10
N ILE A 19 13.16 -44.87 70.30
CA ILE A 19 13.22 -43.54 70.94
C ILE A 19 14.68 -43.12 71.16
N GLN A 20 15.54 -44.02 71.66
CA GLN A 20 16.96 -43.74 71.84
C GLN A 20 17.67 -43.47 70.52
N HIS A 21 17.33 -44.21 69.46
CA HIS A 21 17.89 -44.02 68.13
C HIS A 21 17.49 -42.66 67.55
N VAL A 22 16.20 -42.31 67.61
CA VAL A 22 15.69 -41.00 67.16
C VAL A 22 16.32 -39.88 67.97
N PHE A 23 16.48 -40.05 69.29
CA PHE A 23 17.18 -39.09 70.13
C PHE A 23 18.64 -38.90 69.70
N LYS A 24 19.36 -40.00 69.42
CA LYS A 24 20.73 -39.94 68.89
C LYS A 24 20.77 -39.22 67.53
N LEU A 25 19.86 -39.55 66.61
CA LEU A 25 19.79 -38.88 65.30
C LEU A 25 19.55 -37.36 65.43
N ASN A 26 18.66 -36.95 66.32
CA ASN A 26 18.34 -35.53 66.53
C ASN A 26 19.43 -34.75 67.27
N THR A 27 20.28 -35.43 68.04
CA THR A 27 21.35 -34.79 68.84
C THR A 27 22.72 -34.83 68.19
N ILE A 28 22.89 -35.59 67.09
CA ILE A 28 24.15 -35.62 66.33
C ILE A 28 24.41 -34.24 65.72
N LYS A 29 25.57 -33.67 66.05
CA LYS A 29 26.06 -32.43 65.46
C LYS A 29 26.63 -32.72 64.05
N PRO A 30 26.31 -31.89 63.04
CA PRO A 30 26.89 -32.05 61.72
C PRO A 30 28.41 -31.81 61.78
N ARG A 31 29.18 -32.69 61.11
CA ARG A 31 30.65 -32.59 61.04
C ARG A 31 31.13 -31.47 60.11
N ILE A 32 30.27 -31.03 59.21
CA ILE A 32 30.50 -29.92 58.27
C ILE A 32 29.62 -28.75 58.62
N ASN A 33 30.11 -27.54 58.37
CA ASN A 33 29.29 -26.35 58.47
C ASN A 33 28.24 -26.36 57.36
N THR A 34 26.96 -26.46 57.73
CA THR A 34 25.81 -26.42 56.81
C THR A 34 25.17 -25.03 56.73
N ASN A 35 25.77 -24.01 57.34
CA ASN A 35 25.26 -22.65 57.26
C ASN A 35 25.39 -22.09 55.84
N PRO A 36 24.46 -21.22 55.40
CA PRO A 36 24.58 -20.56 54.12
C PRO A 36 25.87 -19.74 54.04
N PRO A 37 26.50 -19.64 52.85
CA PRO A 37 27.70 -18.82 52.68
C PRO A 37 27.41 -17.35 53.00
N LYS A 38 28.44 -16.61 53.45
CA LYS A 38 28.31 -15.19 53.77
C LYS A 38 27.89 -14.41 52.52
N SER A 39 26.76 -13.71 52.63
CA SER A 39 26.26 -12.87 51.55
C SER A 39 27.22 -11.69 51.30
N MET A 40 27.73 -11.59 50.06
CA MET A 40 28.66 -10.54 49.67
C MET A 40 27.89 -9.26 49.26
N MET A 41 28.32 -8.11 49.78
CA MET A 41 27.63 -6.82 49.52
C MET A 41 27.62 -6.45 48.03
N HIS A 42 28.68 -6.76 47.28
CA HIS A 42 28.76 -6.47 45.85
C HIS A 42 27.80 -7.32 44.99
N LEU A 43 27.29 -8.45 45.50
CA LEU A 43 26.25 -9.23 44.83
C LEU A 43 24.85 -8.63 45.04
N LYS A 44 24.65 -7.93 46.16
CA LYS A 44 23.40 -7.21 46.48
C LYS A 44 23.36 -5.85 45.79
N ASN A 45 24.49 -5.14 45.80
CA ASN A 45 24.60 -3.79 45.30
C ASN A 45 25.15 -3.80 43.88
N LYS A 46 24.27 -3.65 42.88
CA LYS A 46 24.65 -3.54 41.47
C LYS A 46 25.14 -2.12 41.15
N LEU A 47 26.19 -1.65 41.85
CA LEU A 47 26.67 -0.26 41.78
C LEU A 47 26.96 0.19 40.35
N LYS A 48 27.63 -0.64 39.53
CA LYS A 48 27.91 -0.34 38.12
C LYS A 48 26.64 -0.14 37.28
N ALA A 49 25.58 -0.88 37.58
CA ALA A 49 24.33 -0.74 36.85
C ALA A 49 23.63 0.58 37.23
N GLU A 50 23.67 0.95 38.51
CA GLU A 50 23.13 2.23 38.99
C GLU A 50 23.92 3.43 38.46
N THR A 51 25.25 3.35 38.39
CA THR A 51 26.07 4.44 37.81
C THR A 51 25.76 4.64 36.32
N LEU A 52 25.64 3.55 35.54
CA LEU A 52 25.27 3.65 34.12
C LEU A 52 23.87 4.23 33.92
N LYS A 53 22.89 3.84 34.73
CA LYS A 53 21.56 4.45 34.71
C LYS A 53 21.61 5.93 35.05
N PHE A 54 22.41 6.31 36.04
CA PHE A 54 22.58 7.71 36.39
C PHE A 54 23.19 8.51 35.23
N GLU A 55 24.27 8.02 34.63
CA GLU A 55 24.93 8.66 33.47
C GLU A 55 23.98 8.81 32.28
N THR A 56 23.26 7.75 31.91
CA THR A 56 22.27 7.81 30.80
C THR A 56 21.14 8.80 31.08
N ASN A 57 20.57 8.80 32.29
CA ASN A 57 19.54 9.76 32.67
C ASN A 57 20.05 11.20 32.67
N PHE A 58 21.29 11.42 33.12
CA PHE A 58 21.91 12.74 33.12
C PHE A 58 22.10 13.28 31.69
N LEU A 59 22.54 12.42 30.76
CA LEU A 59 22.66 12.79 29.35
C LEU A 59 21.31 13.16 28.75
N ILE A 60 20.27 12.34 28.97
CA ILE A 60 18.91 12.60 28.50
C ILE A 60 18.40 13.95 29.02
N GLN A 61 18.58 14.24 30.31
CA GLN A 61 18.15 15.51 30.89
C GLN A 61 18.88 16.71 30.28
N THR A 62 20.19 16.59 30.08
CA THR A 62 21.01 17.64 29.46
C THR A 62 20.57 17.90 28.01
N GLU A 63 20.31 16.85 27.23
CA GLU A 63 19.82 16.98 25.86
C GLU A 63 18.42 17.60 25.80
N ASN A 64 17.52 17.19 26.70
CA ASN A 64 16.19 17.77 26.83
C ASN A 64 16.26 19.27 27.17
N GLN A 65 17.13 19.67 28.09
CA GLN A 65 17.34 21.07 28.42
C GLN A 65 17.84 21.87 27.20
N LYS A 66 18.80 21.32 26.44
CA LYS A 66 19.32 21.94 25.22
C LYS A 66 18.25 22.06 24.13
N LEU A 67 17.39 21.05 23.98
CA LEU A 67 16.26 21.07 23.06
C LEU A 67 15.28 22.18 23.45
N LEU A 68 14.87 22.22 24.72
CA LEU A 68 13.94 23.22 25.24
C LEU A 68 14.47 24.64 25.05
N GLN A 69 15.77 24.85 25.29
CA GLN A 69 16.41 26.13 25.02
C GLN A 69 16.29 26.51 23.53
N LYS A 70 16.58 25.59 22.61
CA LYS A 70 16.45 25.85 21.17
C LYS A 70 15.01 26.12 20.74
N MET A 71 14.05 25.39 21.29
CA MET A 71 12.63 25.63 21.03
C MET A 71 12.22 27.02 21.52
N TYR A 72 12.63 27.37 22.73
CA TYR A 72 12.41 28.71 23.27
C TYR A 72 13.07 29.78 22.41
N GLU A 73 14.30 29.58 21.93
CA GLU A 73 14.99 30.51 21.02
C GLU A 73 14.25 30.67 19.68
N ILE A 74 13.64 29.60 19.16
CA ILE A 74 12.82 29.65 17.93
C ILE A 74 11.52 30.43 18.19
N ASP A 75 10.84 30.15 19.29
CA ASP A 75 9.55 30.74 19.63
C ASP A 75 9.67 32.22 20.05
N SER A 76 10.73 32.55 20.80
CA SER A 76 11.03 33.90 21.27
C SER A 76 11.64 34.79 20.20
N ARG A 77 12.22 34.22 19.13
CA ARG A 77 12.72 35.01 18.00
C ARG A 77 11.52 35.68 17.32
N PRO A 78 11.40 37.02 17.37
CA PRO A 78 10.33 37.71 16.67
C PRO A 78 10.42 37.34 15.19
N GLN A 79 9.30 36.93 14.60
CA GLN A 79 9.18 36.66 13.17
C GLN A 79 9.36 37.99 12.41
N THR A 80 10.59 38.48 12.30
CA THR A 80 11.01 39.61 11.44
C THR A 80 11.00 39.16 9.97
N SER A 81 9.96 38.44 9.58
CA SER A 81 9.91 37.55 8.43
C SER A 81 8.52 37.47 7.79
N LYS A 82 7.66 38.49 7.99
CA LYS A 82 6.61 38.79 7.00
C LYS A 82 7.19 38.97 5.58
N LYS A 83 8.52 39.09 5.44
CA LYS A 83 9.27 38.98 4.18
C LYS A 83 9.60 37.55 3.72
N LEU A 84 9.72 36.54 4.59
CA LEU A 84 10.06 35.16 4.20
C LEU A 84 8.86 34.36 3.67
N LEU A 85 7.64 34.68 4.10
CA LEU A 85 6.43 34.11 3.49
C LEU A 85 6.24 34.56 2.02
N ARG A 86 6.85 35.69 1.63
CA ARG A 86 6.93 36.13 0.23
C ARG A 86 8.19 35.61 -0.48
N SER A 87 9.16 35.06 0.25
CA SER A 87 10.40 34.52 -0.29
C SER A 87 10.46 32.99 -0.34
N SER A 88 9.31 32.30 -0.26
CA SER A 88 9.14 30.98 -0.90
C SER A 88 9.18 31.08 -2.44
N SER A 89 10.06 31.95 -2.94
CA SER A 89 10.55 32.02 -4.30
C SER A 89 11.86 31.23 -4.38
N TYR A 90 11.88 30.02 -3.82
CA TYR A 90 12.69 28.97 -4.44
C TYR A 90 11.99 28.65 -5.76
N LYS A 91 12.26 29.46 -6.79
CA LYS A 91 11.82 29.17 -8.16
C LYS A 91 12.34 27.75 -8.42
N SER A 92 11.41 26.80 -8.53
CA SER A 92 11.70 25.47 -9.05
C SER A 92 12.64 25.64 -10.25
N LEU A 93 13.77 24.91 -10.30
CA LEU A 93 14.70 24.96 -11.43
C LEU A 93 13.95 24.78 -12.77
N ASN A 94 12.85 24.03 -12.74
CA ASN A 94 12.00 23.75 -13.89
C ASN A 94 10.84 24.75 -14.08
N ARG A 95 10.82 25.88 -13.36
CA ARG A 95 9.74 26.87 -13.47
C ARG A 95 9.70 27.50 -14.86
N GLY A 96 10.85 27.82 -15.44
CA GLY A 96 10.93 28.36 -16.81
C GLY A 96 10.37 27.38 -17.84
N SER A 97 10.85 26.13 -17.81
CA SER A 97 10.35 25.06 -18.68
C SER A 97 8.85 24.79 -18.51
N ARG A 98 8.34 24.82 -17.26
CA ARG A 98 6.91 24.67 -16.97
C ARG A 98 6.08 25.82 -17.55
N ILE A 99 6.56 27.06 -17.44
CA ILE A 99 5.88 28.24 -18.01
C ILE A 99 5.84 28.14 -19.54
N GLN A 100 6.96 27.85 -20.19
CA GLN A 100 7.00 27.67 -21.65
C GLN A 100 6.09 26.53 -22.13
N SER A 101 6.05 25.42 -21.38
CA SER A 101 5.15 24.31 -21.69
C SER A 101 3.68 24.71 -21.55
N LEU A 102 3.34 25.48 -20.52
CA LEU A 102 1.99 26.01 -20.33
C LEU A 102 1.59 26.97 -21.45
N GLU A 103 2.47 27.91 -21.80
CA GLU A 103 2.25 28.84 -22.92
C GLU A 103 2.02 28.09 -24.22
N LYS A 104 2.86 27.10 -24.55
CA LYS A 104 2.69 26.25 -25.73
C LYS A 104 1.35 25.51 -25.72
N ILE A 105 0.98 24.88 -24.61
CA ILE A 105 -0.32 24.19 -24.46
C ILE A 105 -1.47 25.18 -24.68
N THR A 106 -1.37 26.39 -24.12
CA THR A 106 -2.42 27.40 -24.29
C THR A 106 -2.56 27.87 -25.73
N GLU A 107 -1.46 28.07 -26.44
CA GLU A 107 -1.45 28.46 -27.86
C GLU A 107 -2.05 27.35 -28.73
N GLU A 108 -1.64 26.10 -28.53
CA GLU A 108 -2.19 24.94 -29.24
C GLU A 108 -3.70 24.79 -29.00
N ASN A 109 -4.14 24.95 -27.75
CA ASN A 109 -5.56 24.89 -27.40
C ASN A 109 -6.37 26.02 -28.06
N GLN A 110 -5.84 27.25 -28.13
CA GLN A 110 -6.48 28.36 -28.84
C GLN A 110 -6.57 28.09 -30.35
N GLY A 111 -5.52 27.51 -30.94
CA GLY A 111 -5.52 27.08 -32.33
C GLY A 111 -6.55 26.00 -32.63
N LEU A 112 -6.64 24.98 -31.75
CA LEU A 112 -7.66 23.92 -31.85
C LEU A 112 -9.07 24.47 -31.70
N LEU A 113 -9.31 25.34 -30.71
CA LEU A 113 -10.60 25.97 -30.50
C LEU A 113 -11.03 26.78 -31.72
N SER A 114 -10.12 27.57 -32.28
CA SER A 114 -10.37 28.35 -33.50
C SER A 114 -10.74 27.46 -34.69
N ARG A 115 -10.08 26.30 -34.82
CA ARG A 115 -10.41 25.32 -35.86
C ARG A 115 -11.80 24.74 -35.61
N LEU A 116 -12.09 24.25 -34.40
CA LEU A 116 -13.38 23.67 -34.04
C LEU A 116 -14.54 24.64 -34.29
N GLN A 117 -14.36 25.92 -33.97
CA GLN A 117 -15.36 26.96 -34.21
C GLN A 117 -15.57 27.27 -35.70
N LYS A 118 -14.48 27.28 -36.50
CA LYS A 118 -14.55 27.55 -37.94
C LYS A 118 -15.02 26.34 -38.75
N THR A 119 -14.74 25.12 -38.28
CA THR A 119 -15.14 23.89 -38.95
C THR A 119 -16.64 23.72 -38.88
N LYS A 120 -17.30 23.73 -40.04
CA LYS A 120 -18.71 23.38 -40.15
C LYS A 120 -18.86 21.87 -40.09
N SER A 121 -19.95 21.38 -39.49
CA SER A 121 -20.27 19.96 -39.53
C SER A 121 -20.47 19.52 -41.00
N SER A 122 -19.79 18.45 -41.40
CA SER A 122 -20.05 17.80 -42.71
C SER A 122 -21.49 17.27 -42.79
N TYR A 123 -22.04 16.90 -41.63
CA TYR A 123 -23.41 16.44 -41.49
C TYR A 123 -24.40 17.61 -41.46
N SER A 124 -25.37 17.57 -42.38
CA SER A 124 -26.54 18.45 -42.36
C SER A 124 -27.68 17.76 -41.62
N ILE A 125 -28.00 18.25 -40.42
CA ILE A 125 -29.09 17.73 -39.60
C ILE A 125 -30.41 17.72 -40.39
N LYS A 126 -30.67 18.78 -41.15
CA LYS A 126 -31.87 18.88 -42.00
C LYS A 126 -31.93 17.77 -43.06
N LYS A 127 -30.79 17.43 -43.67
CA LYS A 127 -30.71 16.33 -44.65
C LYS A 127 -30.97 14.98 -43.98
N TRP A 128 -30.40 14.77 -42.79
CA TRP A 128 -30.59 13.53 -42.03
C TRP A 128 -32.03 13.33 -41.59
N ILE A 129 -32.70 14.37 -41.10
CA ILE A 129 -34.12 14.32 -40.73
C ILE A 129 -34.97 13.94 -41.96
N LYS A 130 -34.79 14.62 -43.09
CA LYS A 130 -35.53 14.28 -44.32
C LYS A 130 -35.27 12.85 -44.79
N GLN A 131 -34.01 12.40 -44.73
CA GLN A 131 -33.66 11.03 -45.11
C GLN A 131 -34.30 10.01 -44.17
N HIS A 132 -34.34 10.32 -42.87
CA HIS A 132 -34.97 9.47 -41.85
C HIS A 132 -36.48 9.38 -42.08
N GLU A 133 -37.14 10.52 -42.26
CA GLU A 133 -38.57 10.60 -42.59
C GLU A 133 -38.91 9.83 -43.87
N PHE A 134 -38.10 9.99 -44.93
CA PHE A 134 -38.27 9.25 -46.17
C PHE A 134 -38.10 7.75 -45.96
N SER A 135 -37.09 7.33 -45.20
CA SER A 135 -36.85 5.91 -44.89
C SER A 135 -37.99 5.32 -44.07
N GLN A 136 -38.54 6.09 -43.12
CA GLN A 136 -39.73 5.72 -42.35
C GLN A 136 -40.96 5.56 -43.26
N TYR A 137 -41.17 6.52 -44.16
CA TYR A 137 -42.26 6.46 -45.14
C TYR A 137 -42.17 5.22 -46.01
N ILE A 138 -41.00 4.95 -46.60
CA ILE A 138 -40.77 3.76 -47.44
C ILE A 138 -40.96 2.48 -46.63
N SER A 139 -40.42 2.41 -45.41
CA SER A 139 -40.61 1.27 -44.52
C SER A 139 -42.09 1.01 -44.22
N SER A 140 -42.87 2.07 -43.94
CA SER A 140 -44.31 1.98 -43.74
C SER A 140 -45.02 1.46 -44.99
N LYS A 141 -44.72 2.01 -46.18
CA LYS A 141 -45.32 1.55 -47.45
C LYS A 141 -44.94 0.13 -47.82
N LEU A 142 -43.70 -0.28 -47.58
CA LEU A 142 -43.27 -1.66 -47.76
C LEU A 142 -43.95 -2.60 -46.77
N SER A 143 -44.13 -2.18 -45.52
CA SER A 143 -44.86 -2.95 -44.49
C SER A 143 -46.34 -3.10 -44.85
N GLU A 144 -47.02 -2.02 -45.24
CA GLU A 144 -48.41 -2.04 -45.72
C GLU A 144 -48.56 -2.96 -46.93
N ASN A 145 -47.59 -2.96 -47.84
CA ASN A 145 -47.61 -3.76 -49.07
C ASN A 145 -47.01 -5.17 -48.90
N SER A 146 -46.48 -5.51 -47.72
CA SER A 146 -45.74 -6.77 -47.46
C SER A 146 -46.59 -8.04 -47.56
N ARG A 147 -47.92 -7.90 -47.63
CA ARG A 147 -48.87 -9.03 -47.73
C ARG A 147 -49.34 -9.33 -49.16
N ARG A 148 -48.88 -8.59 -50.18
CA ARG A 148 -49.31 -8.80 -51.57
C ARG A 148 -48.59 -9.92 -52.31
N VAL A 149 -47.44 -10.39 -51.80
CA VAL A 149 -46.79 -11.62 -52.28
C VAL A 149 -47.22 -12.77 -51.37
N PRO A 150 -47.76 -13.88 -51.91
CA PRO A 150 -48.04 -15.05 -51.10
C PRO A 150 -46.76 -15.46 -50.39
N ARG A 151 -46.81 -15.61 -49.07
CA ARG A 151 -45.71 -16.19 -48.31
C ARG A 151 -45.64 -17.66 -48.75
N MET A 152 -44.85 -17.94 -49.77
CA MET A 152 -44.61 -19.30 -50.28
C MET A 152 -43.89 -20.07 -49.17
N ALA A 153 -44.66 -20.66 -48.27
CA ALA A 153 -44.16 -21.67 -47.36
C ALA A 153 -43.83 -22.90 -48.21
N GLY A 154 -42.54 -23.13 -48.47
CA GLY A 154 -42.06 -24.42 -48.97
C GLY A 154 -41.71 -24.53 -50.45
N ALA A 155 -41.14 -23.51 -51.09
CA ALA A 155 -40.48 -23.70 -52.38
C ALA A 155 -38.98 -23.38 -52.27
N SER A 156 -38.15 -24.42 -52.26
CA SER A 156 -36.69 -24.30 -52.44
C SER A 156 -36.42 -23.80 -53.86
N LEU A 157 -36.39 -22.48 -54.04
CA LEU A 157 -35.93 -21.90 -55.28
C LEU A 157 -34.44 -21.56 -55.10
N ASN A 158 -33.59 -22.39 -55.72
CA ASN A 158 -32.18 -22.08 -55.95
C ASN A 158 -32.10 -20.88 -56.90
N TYR A 159 -32.32 -19.69 -56.37
CA TYR A 159 -32.09 -18.45 -57.09
C TYR A 159 -30.67 -17.99 -56.77
N THR A 160 -29.76 -18.25 -57.69
CA THR A 160 -28.42 -17.66 -57.69
C THR A 160 -28.56 -16.17 -57.97
N MET A 161 -28.72 -15.36 -56.91
CA MET A 161 -28.54 -13.92 -57.00
C MET A 161 -27.05 -13.67 -57.30
N ASN A 162 -26.73 -13.31 -58.54
CA ASN A 162 -25.48 -12.62 -58.86
C ASN A 162 -25.55 -11.24 -58.22
N VAL A 163 -25.17 -11.16 -56.94
CA VAL A 163 -24.95 -9.91 -56.23
C VAL A 163 -23.69 -9.29 -56.82
N THR A 164 -23.85 -8.36 -57.76
CA THR A 164 -22.78 -7.40 -58.05
C THR A 164 -22.58 -6.57 -56.79
N GLY A 165 -21.61 -6.99 -55.98
CA GLY A 165 -21.30 -6.41 -54.69
C GLY A 165 -20.88 -4.95 -54.83
N THR A 166 -21.81 -4.03 -54.59
CA THR A 166 -21.44 -2.76 -54.00
C THR A 166 -21.09 -3.06 -52.55
N SER A 167 -19.80 -3.08 -52.24
CA SER A 167 -19.27 -3.23 -50.89
C SER A 167 -19.72 -2.07 -50.01
N ASN A 168 -20.93 -2.16 -49.46
CA ASN A 168 -21.31 -1.40 -48.28
C ASN A 168 -20.67 -2.09 -47.08
N SER A 169 -19.37 -1.88 -46.93
CA SER A 169 -18.64 -2.17 -45.70
C SER A 169 -19.27 -1.31 -44.60
N ARG A 170 -20.08 -1.97 -43.77
CA ARG A 170 -20.45 -1.48 -42.44
C ARG A 170 -19.16 -0.99 -41.76
N PRO A 171 -19.06 0.25 -41.26
CA PRO A 171 -17.89 0.65 -40.49
C PRO A 171 -17.87 -0.25 -39.26
N GLY A 172 -16.91 -1.17 -39.24
CA GLY A 172 -16.71 -2.04 -38.11
C GLY A 172 -16.43 -1.17 -36.90
N THR A 173 -17.22 -1.35 -35.85
CA THR A 173 -16.77 -1.10 -34.48
C THR A 173 -15.76 -2.19 -34.14
N SER A 174 -14.64 -2.23 -34.87
CA SER A 174 -13.46 -2.97 -34.45
C SER A 174 -12.72 -2.04 -33.51
N SER A 175 -12.57 -2.48 -32.26
CA SER A 175 -11.66 -1.86 -31.33
C SER A 175 -10.27 -1.78 -31.98
N GLU A 176 -9.87 -0.57 -32.36
CA GLU A 176 -8.46 -0.29 -32.55
C GLU A 176 -7.80 -0.52 -31.20
N LYS A 177 -7.01 -1.60 -31.15
CA LYS A 177 -6.03 -1.80 -30.10
C LYS A 177 -5.12 -0.59 -30.16
N ASN A 178 -5.32 0.34 -29.23
CA ASN A 178 -4.37 1.40 -28.92
C ASN A 178 -3.04 0.74 -28.53
N LEU A 179 -2.19 0.48 -29.52
CA LEU A 179 -0.77 0.24 -29.27
C LEU A 179 -0.22 1.57 -28.76
N ARG A 180 -0.01 1.65 -27.45
CA ARG A 180 0.77 2.72 -26.82
C ARG A 180 2.09 2.86 -27.58
N PRO A 181 2.53 4.08 -27.93
CA PRO A 181 3.90 4.28 -28.36
C PRO A 181 4.84 3.83 -27.24
N SER A 182 5.75 2.91 -27.55
CA SER A 182 6.84 2.53 -26.66
C SER A 182 7.71 3.76 -26.38
N THR A 183 7.86 4.12 -25.11
CA THR A 183 8.75 5.18 -24.61
C THR A 183 10.21 4.73 -24.51
N ALA A 184 10.65 3.76 -25.33
CA ALA A 184 12.03 3.30 -25.34
C ALA A 184 12.89 4.13 -26.32
N GLY A 185 13.52 5.16 -25.75
CA GLY A 185 14.81 5.76 -26.13
C GLY A 185 15.25 5.75 -27.60
N LYS A 186 14.97 6.84 -28.34
CA LYS A 186 15.84 7.28 -29.43
C LYS A 186 16.81 8.33 -28.90
N ARG A 187 18.06 7.92 -28.63
CA ARG A 187 19.19 8.85 -28.51
C ARG A 187 19.51 9.38 -29.91
N PHE A 188 19.31 10.67 -30.13
CA PHE A 188 19.83 11.35 -31.31
C PHE A 188 21.25 11.81 -31.00
N TYR A 189 22.23 11.26 -31.72
CA TYR A 189 23.56 11.83 -31.84
C TYR A 189 23.47 13.06 -32.75
N HIS A 190 23.89 14.21 -32.26
CA HIS A 190 24.15 15.40 -33.08
C HIS A 190 25.57 15.30 -33.65
N PRO A 191 25.78 15.42 -34.97
CA PRO A 191 27.11 15.66 -35.52
C PRO A 191 27.49 17.14 -35.28
N GLY A 192 28.75 17.34 -34.90
CA GLY A 192 29.31 18.63 -34.52
C GLY A 192 29.29 19.68 -35.62
N LEU A 193 29.13 20.93 -35.20
CA LEU A 193 29.52 22.12 -35.94
C LEU A 193 30.95 22.44 -35.54
N LEU A 194 31.86 22.34 -36.51
CA LEU A 194 33.10 23.13 -36.58
C LEU A 194 32.74 24.53 -37.10
#